data_AF-A0A651FHH6-F1
#
_entry.id   AF-A0A651FHH6-F1
#
_cell.length_a   1.000
_cell.length_b   1.000
_cell.length_c   1.000
_cell.angle_alpha   90.00
_cell.angle_beta   90.00
_cell.angle_gamma   90.00
#
_symmetry.space_group_name_H-M   'P 1'
#
loop_
_entity.id
_entity.type
_entity.pdbx_description
1 polymer ?
#
loop_
_entity_poly.entity_id
_entity_poly.type
_entity_poly.pdbx_seq_one_letter_code
_entity_poly.pdbx_strand_id
1 'polypeptide(L)'
;MSYGGVTLDREELVAFSSEFDPQPFHLDEEAARSTFAGRLIASGWQTCGLQMRMMAEGFILEASSMGAPGIEEVSWLAPVQPGDTLRVRHEVLEARRSSRRPEMGLVRFRFETINQHGEVVLRTSNWIMLGVRDAWRDDAPAGKPPPPRPAPPAAIESPPAPTPWFEDVVVGSTTDLGSYAFTEQNIVDFARRYDPQPFHLDREAAARTHFGGLCASGWHTAAAWMKQL
;
A
#
# COMPACT_ATOMS: atom_id res chain seq x y z
N MET A 1 1.18 -6.80 19.42
CA MET A 1 0.21 -7.87 19.04
C MET A 1 0.61 -8.42 17.68
N SER A 2 0.31 -9.68 17.34
CA SER A 2 0.59 -10.26 16.02
C SER A 2 -0.70 -10.81 15.40
N TYR A 3 -0.88 -10.63 14.09
CA TYR A 3 -2.06 -11.07 13.32
C TYR A 3 -1.66 -11.40 11.87
N GLY A 4 -2.56 -12.03 11.11
CA GLY A 4 -2.30 -12.51 9.75
C GLY A 4 -2.06 -14.02 9.69
N GLY A 5 -1.23 -14.47 8.75
CA GLY A 5 -1.02 -15.88 8.43
C GLY A 5 -1.33 -16.20 6.97
N VAL A 6 -0.93 -15.34 6.04
CA VAL A 6 -1.15 -15.53 4.60
C VAL A 6 0.05 -16.26 4.01
N THR A 7 -0.18 -17.45 3.46
CA THR A 7 0.82 -18.17 2.66
C THR A 7 0.68 -17.75 1.22
N LEU A 8 1.79 -17.36 0.60
CA LEU A 8 1.79 -16.99 -0.81
C LEU A 8 2.24 -18.16 -1.67
N ASP A 9 1.49 -18.47 -2.71
CA ASP A 9 1.95 -19.40 -3.74
C ASP A 9 2.65 -18.67 -4.91
N ARG A 10 3.21 -19.47 -5.81
CA ARG A 10 3.94 -18.96 -6.98
C ARG A 10 3.01 -18.15 -7.88
N GLU A 11 1.80 -18.64 -8.10
CA GLU A 11 0.80 -18.05 -8.98
C GLU A 11 0.40 -16.65 -8.50
N GLU A 12 0.21 -16.47 -7.20
CA GLU A 12 -0.10 -15.17 -6.58
C GLU A 12 1.04 -14.15 -6.74
N LEU A 13 2.28 -14.59 -6.57
CA LEU A 13 3.48 -13.77 -6.78
C LEU A 13 3.55 -13.26 -8.22
N VAL A 14 3.43 -14.17 -9.18
CA VAL A 14 3.52 -13.86 -10.61
C VAL A 14 2.33 -13.00 -11.04
N ALA A 15 1.12 -13.27 -10.53
CA ALA A 15 -0.08 -12.53 -10.90
C ALA A 15 -0.01 -11.04 -10.52
N PHE A 16 0.43 -10.71 -9.30
CA PHE A 16 0.63 -9.31 -8.91
C PHE A 16 1.73 -8.66 -9.75
N SER A 17 2.86 -9.36 -9.90
CA SER A 17 4.06 -8.80 -10.54
C SER A 17 3.86 -8.57 -12.02
N SER A 18 3.13 -9.45 -12.70
CA SER A 18 2.73 -9.25 -14.11
C SER A 18 1.91 -7.98 -14.31
N GLU A 19 1.16 -7.54 -13.30
CA GLU A 19 0.36 -6.33 -13.37
C GLU A 19 1.13 -5.07 -12.96
N PHE A 20 1.93 -5.13 -11.89
CA PHE A 20 2.46 -3.94 -11.23
C PHE A 20 3.98 -3.83 -11.18
N ASP A 21 4.71 -4.93 -11.37
CA ASP A 21 6.16 -4.98 -11.15
C ASP A 21 6.81 -6.10 -12.00
N PRO A 22 6.84 -5.94 -13.34
CA PRO A 22 7.19 -7.03 -14.26
C PRO A 22 8.71 -7.24 -14.38
N GLN A 23 9.47 -7.06 -13.30
CA GLN A 23 10.90 -7.36 -13.29
C GLN A 23 11.12 -8.88 -13.42
N PRO A 24 12.19 -9.34 -14.12
CA PRO A 24 12.35 -10.77 -14.43
C PRO A 24 12.33 -11.69 -13.21
N PHE A 25 12.90 -11.25 -12.08
CA PHE A 25 12.97 -12.00 -10.83
C PHE A 25 11.64 -12.09 -10.06
N HIS A 26 10.58 -11.48 -10.58
CA HIS A 26 9.21 -11.59 -10.08
C HIS A 26 8.29 -12.42 -10.98
N LEU A 27 8.73 -12.75 -12.19
CA LEU A 27 7.89 -13.40 -13.20
C LEU A 27 8.29 -14.84 -13.49
N ASP A 28 9.60 -15.13 -13.48
CA ASP A 28 10.11 -16.41 -13.94
C ASP A 28 11.31 -16.90 -13.12
N GLU A 29 11.31 -18.19 -12.79
CA GLU A 29 12.34 -18.79 -11.94
C GLU A 29 13.69 -18.93 -12.65
N GLU A 30 13.70 -19.22 -13.95
CA GLU A 30 14.93 -19.38 -14.72
C GLU A 30 15.58 -18.02 -14.95
N ALA A 31 14.78 -17.02 -15.35
CA ALA A 31 15.22 -15.65 -15.49
C ALA A 31 15.78 -15.11 -14.16
N ALA A 32 15.10 -15.38 -13.04
CA ALA A 32 15.52 -14.93 -11.73
C ALA A 32 16.93 -15.40 -11.33
N ARG A 33 17.37 -16.59 -11.77
CA ARG A 33 18.73 -17.11 -11.50
C ARG A 33 19.83 -16.22 -12.04
N SER A 34 19.54 -15.47 -13.10
CA SER A 34 20.48 -14.55 -13.76
C SER A 34 20.45 -13.14 -13.16
N THR A 35 19.66 -12.91 -12.12
CA THR A 35 19.48 -11.62 -11.46
C THR A 35 20.13 -11.62 -10.07
N PHE A 36 20.21 -10.46 -9.42
CA PHE A 36 20.72 -10.38 -8.04
C PHE A 36 19.91 -11.23 -7.04
N ALA A 37 18.63 -11.47 -7.32
CA ALA A 37 17.76 -12.24 -6.44
C ALA A 37 18.12 -13.74 -6.45
N GLY A 38 18.65 -14.24 -7.57
CA GLY A 38 19.05 -15.65 -7.76
C GLY A 38 17.90 -16.67 -7.76
N ARG A 39 16.66 -16.24 -7.50
CA ARG A 39 15.44 -17.05 -7.41
C ARG A 39 14.20 -16.15 -7.52
N LEU A 40 13.04 -16.76 -7.77
CA LEU A 40 11.77 -16.06 -7.79
C LEU A 40 11.44 -15.50 -6.40
N ILE A 41 11.15 -14.20 -6.34
CA ILE A 41 10.76 -13.50 -5.12
C ILE A 41 9.52 -12.64 -5.37
N ALA A 42 8.74 -12.36 -4.33
CA ALA A 42 7.60 -11.47 -4.41
C ALA A 42 8.04 -10.03 -4.68
N SER A 43 7.19 -9.26 -5.36
CA SER A 43 7.35 -7.81 -5.43
C SER A 43 7.29 -7.19 -4.03
N GLY A 44 8.19 -6.23 -3.78
CA GLY A 44 8.16 -5.45 -2.54
C GLY A 44 6.83 -4.73 -2.33
N TRP A 45 6.18 -4.30 -3.41
CA TRP A 45 4.87 -3.63 -3.40
C TRP A 45 3.73 -4.60 -3.05
N GLN A 46 3.83 -5.86 -3.50
CA GLN A 46 2.89 -6.90 -3.09
C GLN A 46 2.98 -7.13 -1.58
N THR A 47 4.20 -7.19 -1.04
CA THR A 47 4.44 -7.39 0.40
C THR A 47 3.85 -6.24 1.22
N CYS A 48 3.95 -5.00 0.74
CA CYS A 48 3.29 -3.84 1.35
C CYS A 48 1.76 -3.95 1.31
N GLY A 49 1.19 -4.34 0.17
CA GLY A 49 -0.25 -4.58 0.04
C GLY A 49 -0.76 -5.68 0.98
N LEU A 50 -0.01 -6.78 1.15
CA LEU A 50 -0.35 -7.85 2.08
C LEU A 50 -0.21 -7.42 3.55
N GLN A 51 0.80 -6.61 3.88
CA GLN A 51 0.88 -5.99 5.20
C GLN A 51 -0.36 -5.15 5.49
N MET A 52 -0.81 -4.35 4.54
CA MET A 52 -2.03 -3.55 4.66
C MET A 52 -3.27 -4.42 4.85
N ARG A 53 -3.41 -5.50 4.06
CA ARG A 53 -4.51 -6.47 4.20
C ARG A 53 -4.58 -7.04 5.61
N MET A 54 -3.46 -7.53 6.13
CA MET A 54 -3.38 -8.09 7.47
C MET A 54 -3.61 -7.02 8.56
N MET A 55 -3.16 -5.79 8.35
CA MET A 55 -3.48 -4.66 9.24
C MET A 55 -4.95 -4.30 9.22
N ALA A 56 -5.60 -4.32 8.05
CA ALA A 56 -7.03 -4.09 7.90
C ALA A 56 -7.81 -5.09 8.76
N GLU A 57 -7.62 -6.37 8.50
CA GLU A 57 -8.36 -7.46 9.13
C GLU A 57 -8.01 -7.65 10.62
N GLY A 58 -6.74 -7.51 11.00
CA GLY A 58 -6.28 -7.82 12.36
C GLY A 58 -6.27 -6.63 13.34
N PHE A 59 -6.54 -5.41 12.87
CA PHE A 59 -6.44 -4.22 13.71
C PHE A 59 -7.37 -3.08 13.29
N ILE A 60 -7.32 -2.65 12.02
CA ILE A 60 -7.92 -1.38 11.60
C ILE A 60 -9.45 -1.47 11.50
N LEU A 61 -10.00 -2.58 10.99
CA LEU A 61 -11.45 -2.74 10.82
C LEU A 61 -12.21 -2.80 12.15
N GLU A 62 -11.52 -3.16 13.24
CA GLU A 62 -12.07 -3.16 14.60
C GLU A 62 -11.72 -1.90 15.40
N ALA A 63 -10.97 -0.97 14.80
CA ALA A 63 -10.55 0.27 15.41
C ALA A 63 -11.39 1.46 14.93
N SER A 64 -11.34 2.57 15.69
CA SER A 64 -11.89 3.87 15.26
C SER A 64 -10.96 4.60 14.28
N SER A 65 -10.38 3.86 13.32
CA SER A 65 -9.42 4.38 12.35
C SER A 65 -10.08 5.35 11.38
N MET A 66 -9.44 6.48 11.17
CA MET A 66 -9.78 7.46 10.13
C MET A 66 -8.77 7.42 8.97
N GLY A 67 -7.95 6.36 8.88
CA GLY A 67 -6.86 6.25 7.91
C GLY A 67 -5.56 6.92 8.38
N ALA A 68 -4.63 7.08 7.44
CA ALA A 68 -3.28 7.61 7.68
C ALA A 68 -3.02 8.84 6.80
N PRO A 69 -2.25 9.84 7.27
CA PRO A 69 -1.83 10.96 6.44
C PRO A 69 -0.74 10.59 5.42
N GLY A 70 -0.10 9.43 5.57
CA GLY A 70 0.96 8.94 4.70
C GLY A 70 1.80 7.86 5.40
N ILE A 71 2.73 7.27 4.65
CA ILE A 71 3.77 6.37 5.17
C ILE A 71 5.06 7.18 5.30
N GLU A 72 5.74 7.07 6.46
CA GLU A 72 7.00 7.79 6.71
C GLU A 72 8.20 7.00 6.17
N GLU A 73 8.18 5.67 6.35
CA GLU A 73 9.29 4.80 5.97
C GLU A 73 8.79 3.42 5.51
N VAL A 74 9.48 2.87 4.51
CA VAL A 74 9.35 1.48 4.05
C VAL A 74 10.76 0.90 3.92
N SER A 75 11.01 -0.25 4.53
CA SER A 75 12.27 -0.98 4.39
C SER A 75 11.99 -2.44 4.04
N TRP A 76 12.43 -2.87 2.86
CA TRP A 76 12.47 -4.29 2.47
C TRP A 76 13.77 -4.91 3.00
N LEU A 77 13.66 -5.79 4.00
CA LEU A 77 14.79 -6.30 4.76
C LEU A 77 15.21 -7.71 4.32
N ALA A 78 14.28 -8.50 3.80
CA ALA A 78 14.54 -9.82 3.23
C ALA A 78 13.51 -10.14 2.13
N PRO A 79 13.90 -10.90 1.08
CA PRO A 79 12.97 -11.29 0.02
C PRO A 79 11.95 -12.30 0.52
N VAL A 80 10.70 -12.14 0.09
CA VAL A 80 9.63 -13.13 0.28
C VAL A 80 9.63 -14.10 -0.90
N GLN A 81 9.50 -15.39 -0.63
CA GLN A 81 9.52 -16.46 -1.63
C GLN A 81 8.15 -17.16 -1.73
N PRO A 82 7.90 -17.90 -2.84
CA PRO A 82 6.78 -18.84 -2.89
C PRO A 82 6.83 -19.81 -1.70
N GLY A 83 5.70 -20.01 -1.05
CA GLY A 83 5.54 -20.84 0.14
C GLY A 83 5.76 -20.12 1.47
N ASP A 84 6.25 -18.88 1.48
CA ASP A 84 6.37 -18.11 2.72
C ASP A 84 5.00 -17.77 3.30
N THR A 85 4.87 -17.92 4.62
CA THR A 85 3.70 -17.49 5.40
C THR A 85 4.02 -16.22 6.15
N LEU A 86 3.29 -15.15 5.85
CA LEU A 86 3.50 -13.83 6.43
C LEU A 86 2.52 -13.54 7.57
N ARG A 87 3.04 -12.95 8.63
CA ARG A 87 2.26 -12.33 9.72
C ARG A 87 2.79 -10.93 10.01
N VAL A 88 1.96 -10.08 10.59
CA VAL A 88 2.33 -8.72 10.98
C VAL A 88 2.34 -8.61 12.49
N ARG A 89 3.31 -7.88 13.03
CA ARG A 89 3.24 -7.31 14.39
C ARG A 89 3.39 -5.80 14.33
N HIS A 90 2.86 -5.12 15.34
CA HIS A 90 3.05 -3.68 15.48
C HIS A 90 3.50 -3.28 16.88
N GLU A 91 4.13 -2.12 16.94
CA GLU A 91 4.54 -1.41 18.15
C GLU A 91 4.08 0.05 18.06
N VAL A 92 3.51 0.56 19.15
CA VAL A 92 3.20 1.99 19.30
C VAL A 92 4.48 2.71 19.71
N LEU A 93 4.93 3.63 18.88
CA LEU A 93 6.14 4.42 19.15
C LEU A 93 5.79 5.76 19.80
N GLU A 94 4.64 6.34 19.45
CA GLU A 94 4.20 7.63 19.97
C GLU A 94 2.67 7.72 19.88
N ALA A 95 2.03 8.43 20.81
CA ALA A 95 0.60 8.73 20.76
C ALA A 95 0.32 10.13 21.30
N ARG A 96 -0.46 10.92 20.57
CA ARG A 96 -0.85 12.28 20.97
C ARG A 96 -2.24 12.64 20.49
N ARG A 97 -2.97 13.43 21.29
CA ARG A 97 -4.24 14.03 20.83
C ARG A 97 -3.97 15.11 19.78
N SER A 98 -4.88 15.26 18.83
CA SER A 98 -4.82 16.37 17.89
C SER A 98 -5.22 17.66 18.59
N SER A 99 -4.39 18.72 18.44
CA SER A 99 -4.71 20.06 18.96
C SER A 99 -5.75 20.80 18.11
N ARG A 100 -5.96 20.37 16.86
CA ARG A 100 -6.91 20.98 15.91
C ARG A 100 -8.23 20.23 15.77
N ARG A 101 -8.24 18.92 16.05
CA ARG A 101 -9.38 18.02 15.84
C ARG A 101 -9.60 17.18 17.10
N PRO A 102 -10.30 17.71 18.11
CA PRO A 102 -10.45 17.06 19.42
C PRO A 102 -11.06 15.64 19.38
N GLU A 103 -11.81 15.33 18.33
CA GLU A 103 -12.42 14.03 18.04
C GLU A 103 -11.40 12.93 17.69
N MET A 104 -10.13 13.29 17.44
CA MET A 104 -9.10 12.33 17.06
C MET A 104 -7.74 12.52 17.77
N GLY A 105 -6.98 11.43 17.82
CA GLY A 105 -5.56 11.40 18.13
C GLY A 105 -4.77 10.85 16.94
N LEU A 106 -3.46 11.08 16.98
CA LEU A 106 -2.50 10.45 16.08
C LEU A 106 -1.63 9.48 16.88
N VAL A 107 -1.48 8.27 16.36
CA VAL A 107 -0.61 7.24 16.93
C VAL A 107 0.41 6.84 15.87
N ARG A 108 1.69 6.95 16.21
CA ARG A 108 2.79 6.51 15.34
C ARG A 108 3.07 5.05 15.63
N PHE A 109 2.96 4.24 14.60
CA PHE A 109 3.22 2.82 14.68
C PHE A 109 4.48 2.46 13.91
N ARG A 110 5.15 1.41 14.36
CA ARG A 110 6.05 0.59 13.55
C ARG A 110 5.38 -0.75 13.32
N PHE A 111 5.30 -1.17 12.05
CA PHE A 111 4.84 -2.49 11.66
C PHE A 111 6.02 -3.30 11.13
N GLU A 112 6.01 -4.59 11.46
CA GLU A 112 6.96 -5.57 10.94
C GLU A 112 6.20 -6.76 10.39
N THR A 113 6.42 -7.06 9.11
CA THR A 113 5.98 -8.31 8.48
C THR A 113 7.07 -9.35 8.67
N ILE A 114 6.68 -10.53 9.14
CA ILE A 114 7.57 -11.60 9.58
C ILE A 114 7.14 -12.89 8.89
N ASN A 115 8.10 -13.65 8.37
CA ASN A 115 7.85 -14.97 7.77
C ASN A 115 7.78 -16.09 8.84
N GLN A 116 7.52 -17.33 8.41
CA GLN A 116 7.46 -18.53 9.26
C GLN A 116 8.80 -18.85 9.95
N HIS A 117 9.92 -18.35 9.43
CA HIS A 117 11.25 -18.53 10.00
C HIS A 117 11.60 -17.50 11.08
N GLY A 118 10.72 -16.51 11.31
CA GLY A 118 10.94 -15.44 12.27
C GLY A 118 11.77 -14.27 11.72
N GLU A 119 12.06 -14.25 10.42
CA GLU A 119 12.78 -13.16 9.76
C GLU A 119 11.83 -12.00 9.47
N VAL A 120 12.26 -10.77 9.77
CA VAL A 120 11.53 -9.57 9.37
C VAL A 120 11.80 -9.30 7.90
N VAL A 121 10.78 -9.39 7.06
CA VAL A 121 10.88 -9.20 5.59
C VAL A 121 10.59 -7.76 5.18
N LEU A 122 9.69 -7.09 5.90
CA LEU A 122 9.27 -5.71 5.64
C LEU A 122 9.09 -4.98 6.97
N ARG A 123 9.59 -3.74 7.04
CA ARG A 123 9.30 -2.78 8.10
C ARG A 123 8.67 -1.52 7.53
N THR A 124 7.64 -1.01 8.18
CA THR A 124 7.06 0.30 7.87
C THR A 124 6.88 1.12 9.13
N SER A 125 6.88 2.45 8.98
CA SER A 125 6.47 3.36 10.04
C SER A 125 5.53 4.44 9.50
N ASN A 126 4.47 4.72 10.25
CA ASN A 126 3.48 5.72 9.86
C ASN A 126 2.60 6.16 11.03
N TRP A 127 1.94 7.30 10.86
CA TRP A 127 0.87 7.74 11.74
C TRP A 127 -0.47 7.16 11.31
N ILE A 128 -1.31 6.81 12.27
CA ILE A 128 -2.72 6.45 12.06
C ILE A 128 -3.57 7.39 12.90
N MET A 129 -4.62 7.93 12.29
CA MET A 129 -5.61 8.76 12.98
C MET A 129 -6.66 7.85 13.63
N LEU A 130 -6.82 7.96 14.94
CA LEU A 130 -7.79 7.18 15.71
C LEU A 130 -8.75 8.09 16.45
N GLY A 131 -10.03 7.72 16.49
CA GLY A 131 -11.05 8.37 17.30
C GLY A 131 -10.72 8.45 18.80
N VAL A 132 -11.11 9.55 19.44
CA VAL A 132 -11.00 9.76 20.89
C VAL A 132 -12.37 9.51 21.53
N ARG A 133 -12.48 8.47 22.37
CA ARG A 133 -13.77 7.97 22.92
C ARG A 133 -14.75 9.03 23.38
N ASP A 134 -14.31 10.03 24.15
CA ASP A 134 -15.21 11.03 24.76
C ASP A 134 -15.65 12.11 23.76
N ALA A 135 -14.90 12.29 22.67
CA ALA A 135 -15.15 13.27 21.63
C ALA A 135 -15.65 12.65 20.32
N TRP A 136 -15.59 11.32 20.20
CA TRP A 136 -16.06 10.57 19.04
C TRP A 136 -17.59 10.63 18.92
N ARG A 137 -18.05 10.70 17.68
CA ARG A 137 -19.46 10.84 17.30
C ARG A 137 -19.68 9.98 16.07
N ASP A 138 -20.53 8.96 16.18
CA ASP A 138 -20.87 8.08 15.04
C ASP A 138 -21.68 8.81 13.96
N ASP A 139 -22.29 9.95 14.31
CA ASP A 139 -23.08 10.83 13.46
C ASP A 139 -22.29 12.03 12.91
N ALA A 140 -20.96 12.01 13.00
CA ALA A 140 -20.13 13.06 12.43
C ALA A 140 -20.42 13.25 10.94
N PRO A 141 -20.57 14.50 10.45
CA PRO A 141 -20.91 14.75 9.06
C PRO A 141 -19.82 14.20 8.14
N ALA A 142 -20.27 13.51 7.10
CA ALA A 142 -19.40 13.02 6.05
C ALA A 142 -18.53 14.11 5.43
N GLY A 143 -17.38 13.70 4.89
CA GLY A 143 -16.56 14.56 4.04
C GLY A 143 -17.35 15.06 2.83
N LYS A 144 -16.99 16.24 2.33
CA LYS A 144 -17.58 16.74 1.08
C LYS A 144 -17.22 15.80 -0.08
N PRO A 145 -18.14 15.51 -1.01
CA PRO A 145 -17.81 14.76 -2.22
C PRO A 145 -16.61 15.38 -2.93
N PRO A 146 -15.70 14.56 -3.47
CA PRO A 146 -14.59 15.07 -4.25
C PRO A 146 -15.10 15.85 -5.47
N PRO A 147 -14.38 16.89 -5.92
CA PRO A 147 -14.75 17.61 -7.13
C PRO A 147 -14.71 16.68 -8.36
N PRO A 148 -15.41 17.03 -9.45
CA PRO A 148 -15.32 16.30 -10.71
C PRO A 148 -13.87 16.16 -11.15
N ARG A 149 -13.46 14.96 -11.59
CA ARG A 149 -12.10 14.75 -12.10
C ARG A 149 -12.00 15.36 -13.50
N PRO A 150 -10.89 16.05 -13.82
CA PRO A 150 -10.62 16.47 -15.20
C PRO A 150 -10.45 15.24 -16.11
N ALA A 151 -10.53 15.46 -17.42
CA ALA A 151 -10.19 14.43 -18.40
C ALA A 151 -8.74 13.95 -18.18
N PRO A 152 -8.46 12.64 -18.35
CA PRO A 152 -7.10 12.14 -18.24
C PRO A 152 -6.21 12.85 -19.28
N PRO A 153 -4.94 13.13 -18.94
CA PRO A 153 -3.98 13.64 -19.92
C PRO A 153 -3.81 12.65 -21.07
N ALA A 154 -3.37 13.14 -22.23
CA ALA A 154 -3.01 12.27 -23.34
C ALA A 154 -1.91 11.28 -22.89
N ALA A 155 -1.98 10.04 -23.37
CA ALA A 155 -0.96 9.04 -23.10
C ALA A 155 0.40 9.53 -23.59
N ILE A 156 1.47 9.25 -22.84
CA ILE A 156 2.84 9.46 -23.32
C ILE A 156 3.13 8.36 -24.34
N GLU A 157 3.32 8.74 -25.62
CA GLU A 157 3.52 7.79 -26.73
C GLU A 157 4.85 7.03 -26.66
N SER A 158 5.84 7.57 -25.93
CA SER A 158 7.15 6.94 -25.78
C SER A 158 7.71 7.27 -24.39
N PRO A 159 7.75 6.30 -23.45
CA PRO A 159 8.43 6.51 -22.19
C PRO A 159 9.92 6.81 -22.45
N PRO A 160 10.55 7.64 -21.62
CA PRO A 160 11.96 7.98 -21.77
C PRO A 160 12.85 6.74 -21.74
N ALA A 161 13.97 6.79 -22.47
CA ALA A 161 14.91 5.68 -22.62
C ALA A 161 15.36 5.12 -21.26
N PRO A 162 15.61 3.80 -21.16
CA PRO A 162 15.81 3.13 -19.89
C PRO A 162 17.10 3.59 -19.20
N THR A 163 16.94 3.78 -17.89
CA THR A 163 17.95 3.88 -16.81
C THR A 163 19.23 4.66 -17.15
N PRO A 164 19.39 5.91 -16.69
CA PRO A 164 20.68 6.59 -16.81
C PRO A 164 21.76 5.73 -16.12
N TRP A 165 22.95 5.65 -16.72
CA TRP A 165 24.11 5.17 -15.98
C TRP A 165 24.30 6.05 -14.75
N PHE A 166 24.96 5.55 -13.70
CA PHE A 166 25.17 6.33 -12.47
C PHE A 166 25.77 7.70 -12.77
N GLU A 167 26.69 7.74 -13.74
CA GLU A 167 27.38 8.92 -14.23
C GLU A 167 26.46 9.94 -14.93
N ASP A 168 25.31 9.50 -15.45
CA ASP A 168 24.34 10.35 -16.14
C ASP A 168 23.23 10.87 -15.20
N VAL A 169 23.19 10.40 -13.93
CA VAL A 169 22.20 10.83 -12.95
C VAL A 169 22.54 12.24 -12.42
N VAL A 170 21.68 13.21 -12.72
CA VAL A 170 21.85 14.60 -12.28
C VAL A 170 20.83 14.92 -11.17
N VAL A 171 21.31 15.32 -10.00
CA VAL A 171 20.44 15.73 -8.89
C VAL A 171 19.51 16.86 -9.34
N GLY A 172 18.20 16.65 -9.18
CA GLY A 172 17.15 17.60 -9.57
C GLY A 172 16.56 17.39 -10.97
N SER A 173 17.07 16.45 -11.76
CA SER A 173 16.43 16.07 -13.03
C SER A 173 15.05 15.46 -12.78
N THR A 174 14.09 15.77 -13.65
CA THR A 174 12.71 15.24 -13.59
C THR A 174 12.38 14.46 -14.85
N THR A 175 11.70 13.34 -14.66
CA THR A 175 11.23 12.48 -15.74
C THR A 175 9.74 12.24 -15.55
N ASP A 176 8.95 12.46 -16.60
CA ASP A 176 7.54 12.09 -16.61
C ASP A 176 7.42 10.61 -16.97
N LEU A 177 6.85 9.82 -16.06
CA LEU A 177 6.66 8.38 -16.20
C LEU A 177 5.31 8.03 -16.86
N GLY A 178 4.49 9.04 -17.16
CA GLY A 178 3.18 8.86 -17.75
C GLY A 178 2.05 8.84 -16.73
N SER A 179 0.93 8.24 -17.15
CA SER A 179 -0.34 8.34 -16.43
C SER A 179 -0.95 6.96 -16.20
N TYR A 180 -1.48 6.74 -15.00
CA TYR A 180 -2.31 5.59 -14.67
C TYR A 180 -3.74 6.05 -14.37
N ALA A 181 -4.73 5.45 -15.04
CA ALA A 181 -6.13 5.74 -14.80
C ALA A 181 -6.69 4.87 -13.67
N PHE A 182 -7.09 5.48 -12.56
CA PHE A 182 -7.84 4.80 -11.50
C PHE A 182 -9.33 4.80 -11.84
N THR A 183 -9.83 3.62 -12.23
CA THR A 183 -11.25 3.38 -12.43
C THR A 183 -11.86 2.85 -11.14
N GLU A 184 -13.17 2.97 -10.97
CA GLU A 184 -13.84 2.33 -9.83
C GLU A 184 -13.54 0.82 -9.79
N GLN A 185 -13.54 0.17 -10.95
CA GLN A 185 -13.28 -1.26 -11.05
C GLN A 185 -11.90 -1.62 -10.52
N ASN A 186 -10.81 -0.98 -11.00
CA ASN A 186 -9.47 -1.34 -10.54
C ASN A 186 -9.22 -0.93 -9.09
N ILE A 187 -9.86 0.14 -8.60
CA ILE A 187 -9.82 0.52 -7.18
C ILE A 187 -10.38 -0.61 -6.33
N VAL A 188 -11.59 -1.08 -6.66
CA VAL A 188 -12.29 -2.12 -5.92
C VAL A 188 -11.56 -3.46 -6.02
N ASP A 189 -11.05 -3.83 -7.20
CA ASP A 189 -10.33 -5.08 -7.41
C ASP A 189 -9.05 -5.16 -6.58
N PHE A 190 -8.26 -4.08 -6.55
CA PHE A 190 -7.08 -4.00 -5.71
C PHE A 190 -7.44 -4.07 -4.22
N ALA A 191 -8.44 -3.28 -3.81
CA ALA A 191 -8.89 -3.21 -2.42
C ALA A 191 -9.39 -4.57 -1.90
N ARG A 192 -10.14 -5.32 -2.71
CA ARG A 192 -10.61 -6.67 -2.38
C ARG A 192 -9.48 -7.65 -2.08
N ARG A 193 -8.27 -7.40 -2.58
CA ARG A 193 -7.09 -8.24 -2.33
C ARG A 193 -6.22 -7.69 -1.21
N TYR A 194 -5.95 -6.38 -1.21
CA TYR A 194 -4.87 -5.81 -0.42
C TYR A 194 -5.31 -4.77 0.63
N ASP A 195 -6.51 -4.18 0.51
CA ASP A 195 -6.95 -3.14 1.45
C ASP A 195 -8.48 -3.12 1.58
N PRO A 196 -9.06 -4.06 2.36
CA PRO A 196 -10.50 -4.26 2.42
C PRO A 196 -11.23 -3.23 3.31
N GLN A 197 -10.65 -2.05 3.52
CA GLN A 197 -11.35 -0.96 4.22
C GLN A 197 -12.59 -0.53 3.41
N PRO A 198 -13.76 -0.32 4.04
CA PRO A 198 -15.02 -0.12 3.32
C PRO A 198 -15.01 1.03 2.31
N PHE A 199 -14.27 2.10 2.58
CA PHE A 199 -14.19 3.28 1.72
C PHE A 199 -13.38 3.07 0.43
N HIS A 200 -12.75 1.90 0.25
CA HIS A 200 -12.14 1.45 -1.00
C HIS A 200 -13.01 0.45 -1.79
N LEU A 201 -14.06 -0.08 -1.16
CA LEU A 201 -14.89 -1.16 -1.71
C LEU A 201 -16.27 -0.70 -2.15
N ASP A 202 -16.83 0.30 -1.47
CA ASP A 202 -18.22 0.70 -1.62
C ASP A 202 -18.40 2.22 -1.58
N ARG A 203 -19.19 2.75 -2.51
CA ARG A 203 -19.43 4.19 -2.65
C ARG A 203 -20.22 4.76 -1.49
N GLU A 204 -21.22 4.04 -0.99
CA GLU A 204 -22.07 4.51 0.11
C GLU A 204 -21.30 4.54 1.43
N ALA A 205 -20.50 3.51 1.69
CA ALA A 205 -19.59 3.45 2.83
C ALA A 205 -18.56 4.57 2.75
N ALA A 206 -17.93 4.77 1.59
CA ALA A 206 -16.96 5.84 1.39
C ALA A 206 -17.58 7.23 1.59
N ALA A 207 -18.82 7.43 1.13
CA ALA A 207 -19.57 8.67 1.30
C ALA A 207 -19.89 8.99 2.77
N ARG A 208 -19.81 8.03 3.69
CA ARG A 208 -19.96 8.26 5.14
C ARG A 208 -18.64 8.60 5.84
N THR A 209 -17.51 8.50 5.16
CA THR A 209 -16.19 8.79 5.75
C THR A 209 -15.76 10.23 5.48
N HIS A 210 -14.64 10.65 6.09
CA HIS A 210 -14.04 11.97 5.80
C HIS A 210 -13.56 12.12 4.34
N PHE A 211 -13.42 11.02 3.59
CA PHE A 211 -13.08 11.06 2.16
C PHE A 211 -14.25 11.54 1.29
N GLY A 212 -15.50 11.40 1.75
CA GLY A 212 -16.70 11.84 1.02
C GLY A 212 -17.00 11.08 -0.28
N GLY A 213 -16.22 10.03 -0.61
CA GLY A 213 -16.40 9.23 -1.80
C GLY A 213 -15.30 8.18 -1.97
N LEU A 214 -15.52 7.24 -2.90
CA LEU A 214 -14.62 6.12 -3.18
C LEU A 214 -13.21 6.62 -3.54
N CYS A 215 -12.20 6.08 -2.87
CA CYS A 215 -10.80 6.40 -3.11
C CYS A 215 -9.95 5.13 -3.27
N ALA A 216 -8.82 5.24 -3.98
CA ALA A 216 -7.86 4.14 -4.09
C ALA A 216 -7.11 3.94 -2.76
N SER A 217 -6.68 2.72 -2.48
CA SER A 217 -5.69 2.46 -1.43
C SER A 217 -4.37 3.18 -1.75
N GLY A 218 -3.68 3.70 -0.73
CA GLY A 218 -2.34 4.26 -0.91
C GLY A 218 -1.34 3.25 -1.47
N TRP A 219 -1.50 1.96 -1.17
CA TRP A 219 -0.67 0.91 -1.76
C TRP A 219 -1.03 0.59 -3.20
N HIS A 220 -2.29 0.81 -3.61
CA HIS A 220 -2.65 0.76 -5.03
C HIS A 220 -1.95 1.89 -5.78
N THR A 221 -1.91 3.10 -5.20
CA THR A 221 -1.19 4.22 -5.82
C THR A 221 0.31 3.97 -5.95
N ALA A 222 0.93 3.31 -4.96
CA ALA A 222 2.34 2.96 -4.99
C ALA A 222 2.65 1.85 -6.02
N ALA A 223 1.81 0.81 -6.09
CA ALA A 223 1.95 -0.26 -7.08
C ALA A 223 1.73 0.26 -8.52
N ALA A 224 0.75 1.15 -8.72
CA ALA A 224 0.52 1.81 -10.00
C ALA A 224 1.68 2.73 -10.41
N TRP A 225 2.39 3.33 -9.45
CA TRP A 225 3.63 4.07 -9.73
C TRP A 225 4.74 3.13 -10.20
N MET A 226 4.97 2.01 -9.50
CA MET A 226 5.96 1.01 -9.92
C MET A 226 5.71 0.49 -11.33
N LYS A 227 4.44 0.29 -11.69
CA LYS A 227 4.05 -0.15 -13.05
C LYS A 227 4.54 0.77 -14.17
N GLN A 228 4.81 2.04 -13.86
CA GLN A 228 5.24 3.05 -14.83
C GLN A 228 6.78 3.22 -14.88
N LEU A 229 7.52 2.45 -14.08
CA LEU A 229 8.98 2.38 -14.11
C LEU A 229 9.47 1.25 -15.03
#